data_AF-A0A6C0L5M6-F1
#
_entry.id   AF-A0A6C0L5M6-F1
#
_cell.length_a   1.000
_cell.length_b   1.000
_cell.length_c   1.000
_cell.angle_alpha   90.00
_cell.angle_beta   90.00
_cell.angle_gamma   90.00
#
_symmetry.space_group_name_H-M   'P 1'
#
loop_
_entity.id
_entity.type
_entity.pdbx_description
1 polymer ?
#
loop_
_entity_poly.entity_id
_entity_poly.type
_entity_poly.pdbx_seq_one_letter_code
_entity_poly.pdbx_strand_id
1 'polypeptide(L)'
;MNYHAPSKQFTVPLDSLISGAAGLRFAIKMIRQTAGLPLEGGERPVQMSDACHAEQAILDASRMLGIDLGATRAGQLDVRSAD
;
A
#
# COMPACT_ATOMS: atom_id res chain seq x y z
N MET A 1 18.05 3.57 -5.59
CA MET A 1 17.89 4.97 -6.07
C MET A 1 19.16 5.37 -6.76
N ASN A 2 19.04 6.10 -7.86
CA ASN A 2 20.18 6.63 -8.62
C ASN A 2 20.04 8.15 -8.69
N TYR A 3 21.14 8.89 -8.57
CA TYR A 3 21.11 10.34 -8.79
C TYR A 3 21.18 10.66 -10.28
N HIS A 4 20.17 11.38 -10.79
CA HIS A 4 20.15 11.85 -12.17
C HIS A 4 20.78 13.25 -12.25
N ALA A 5 22.05 13.29 -12.62
CA ALA A 5 22.86 14.51 -12.62
C ALA A 5 22.25 15.69 -13.43
N PRO A 6 21.64 15.49 -14.62
CA PRO A 6 21.07 16.59 -15.38
C PRO A 6 19.87 17.28 -14.71
N SER A 7 18.95 16.50 -14.11
CA SER A 7 17.76 17.07 -13.45
C SER A 7 17.97 17.37 -11.97
N LYS A 8 19.11 16.97 -11.39
CA LYS A 8 19.41 17.05 -9.95
C LYS A 8 18.36 16.37 -9.07
N GLN A 9 17.80 15.26 -9.54
CA GLN A 9 16.78 14.49 -8.83
C GLN A 9 17.25 13.07 -8.55
N PHE A 10 16.65 12.45 -7.54
CA PHE A 10 16.77 11.01 -7.35
C PHE A 10 15.77 10.31 -8.27
N THR A 11 16.24 9.24 -8.91
CA THR A 11 15.44 8.34 -9.74
C THR A 11 15.32 7.00 -9.03
N VAL A 12 14.14 6.40 -9.14
CA VAL A 12 13.87 5.04 -8.71
C VAL A 12 13.63 4.22 -9.97
N PRO A 13 14.34 3.09 -10.18
CA PRO A 13 14.04 2.18 -11.28
C PRO A 13 12.59 1.71 -11.19
N LEU A 14 11.92 1.63 -12.34
CA LEU A 14 10.51 1.24 -12.39
C LEU A 14 10.28 -0.13 -11.74
N ASP A 15 11.13 -1.11 -12.01
CA ASP A 15 11.02 -2.46 -11.43
C ASP A 15 11.10 -2.43 -9.90
N SER A 16 11.96 -1.58 -9.33
CA SER A 16 12.03 -1.39 -7.88
C SER A 16 10.75 -0.78 -7.31
N LEU A 17 10.11 0.12 -8.05
CA LEU A 17 8.84 0.73 -7.66
C LEU A 17 7.69 -0.29 -7.74
N ILE A 18 7.66 -1.12 -8.79
CA ILE A 18 6.69 -2.20 -8.95
C ILE A 18 6.82 -3.21 -7.81
N SER A 19 8.04 -3.70 -7.54
CA SER A 19 8.28 -4.63 -6.44
C SER A 19 7.97 -4.02 -5.08
N GLY A 20 8.28 -2.74 -4.86
CA GLY A 20 7.93 -2.03 -3.64
C GLY A 20 6.42 -1.92 -3.44
N ALA A 21 5.68 -1.53 -4.49
CA ALA A 21 4.21 -1.46 -4.46
C ALA A 21 3.58 -2.83 -4.21
N ALA A 22 4.10 -3.90 -4.84
CA ALA A 22 3.65 -5.27 -4.58
C ALA A 22 3.85 -5.66 -3.11
N GLY A 23 5.04 -5.38 -2.53
CA GLY A 23 5.32 -5.65 -1.12
C GLY A 23 4.40 -4.89 -0.16
N LEU A 24 4.05 -3.64 -0.47
CA LEU A 24 3.09 -2.85 0.32
C LEU A 24 1.67 -3.44 0.26
N ARG A 25 1.21 -3.88 -0.92
CA ARG A 25 -0.07 -4.57 -1.09
C ARG A 25 -0.09 -5.90 -0.34
N PHE A 26 1.01 -6.65 -0.38
CA PHE A 26 1.17 -7.90 0.36
C PHE A 26 1.16 -7.69 1.87
N ALA A 27 1.81 -6.64 2.39
CA ALA A 27 1.74 -6.29 3.80
C ALA A 27 0.30 -6.02 4.25
N ILE A 28 -0.50 -5.31 3.45
CA ILE A 28 -1.93 -5.08 3.72
C ILE A 28 -2.71 -6.41 3.73
N LYS A 29 -2.44 -7.32 2.77
CA LYS A 29 -3.02 -8.68 2.76
C LYS A 29 -2.75 -9.41 4.07
N MET A 30 -1.51 -9.40 4.55
CA MET A 30 -1.13 -10.07 5.80
C MET A 30 -1.80 -9.47 7.03
N ILE A 31 -1.92 -8.14 7.10
CA ILE A 31 -2.65 -7.44 8.17
C ILE A 31 -4.10 -7.90 8.20
N ARG A 32 -4.77 -7.91 7.05
CA ARG A 32 -6.17 -8.32 6.96
C ARG A 32 -6.37 -9.80 7.29
N GLN A 33 -5.53 -10.68 6.78
CA GLN A 33 -5.58 -12.11 7.10
C GLN A 33 -5.43 -12.37 8.60
N THR A 34 -4.47 -11.71 9.24
CA THR A 34 -4.21 -11.87 10.68
C THR A 34 -5.37 -11.34 11.52
N ALA A 35 -6.06 -10.30 11.05
CA ALA A 35 -7.19 -9.69 11.73
C ALA A 35 -8.56 -10.29 11.36
N GLY A 36 -8.61 -11.30 10.48
CA GLY A 36 -9.86 -11.88 9.99
C GLY A 36 -10.72 -10.92 9.15
N LEU A 37 -10.11 -9.95 8.46
CA LEU A 37 -10.79 -8.95 7.65
C LEU A 37 -10.91 -9.39 6.17
N PRO A 38 -11.94 -8.93 5.43
CA PRO A 38 -12.14 -9.27 4.02
C PRO A 38 -11.01 -8.81 3.10
N LEU A 39 -10.65 -9.64 2.12
CA LEU A 39 -9.57 -9.34 1.18
C LEU A 39 -10.05 -8.67 -0.12
N GLU A 40 -11.31 -8.91 -0.53
CA GLU A 40 -11.89 -8.41 -1.78
C GLU A 40 -11.98 -6.89 -1.92
N GLY A 41 -11.69 -6.15 -0.84
CA GLY A 41 -11.92 -4.70 -0.82
C GLY A 41 -13.41 -4.37 -0.79
N GLY A 42 -13.74 -3.16 -0.37
CA GLY A 42 -15.13 -2.74 -0.27
C GLY A 42 -15.29 -1.48 0.55
N GLU A 43 -16.36 -1.40 1.34
CA GLU A 43 -16.58 -0.25 2.20
C GLU A 43 -15.64 -0.29 3.41
N ARG A 44 -15.21 0.90 3.83
CA ARG A 44 -14.42 1.08 5.04
C ARG A 44 -15.24 0.58 6.24
N PRO A 45 -14.64 -0.21 7.15
CA PRO A 45 -15.29 -0.58 8.40
C PRO A 45 -15.75 0.65 9.19
N VAL A 46 -16.99 0.63 9.69
CA VAL A 46 -17.56 1.73 10.50
C VAL A 46 -16.75 1.94 11.77
N GLN A 47 -16.31 0.86 12.40
CA GLN A 47 -15.41 0.88 13.55
C GLN A 47 -14.01 0.45 13.10
N MET A 48 -13.03 1.35 13.25
CA MET A 48 -11.64 1.04 12.92
C MET A 48 -11.01 0.22 14.03
N SER A 49 -10.56 -0.98 13.69
CA SER A 49 -9.66 -1.78 14.52
C SER A 49 -8.21 -1.33 14.33
N ASP A 50 -7.31 -1.81 15.20
CA ASP A 50 -5.86 -1.58 15.06
C ASP A 50 -5.34 -2.03 13.68
N ALA A 51 -5.89 -3.12 13.14
CA ALA A 51 -5.58 -3.58 11.79
C ALA A 51 -6.00 -2.57 10.72
N CYS A 52 -7.16 -1.92 10.88
CA CYS A 52 -7.60 -0.86 9.97
C CYS A 52 -6.67 0.36 10.04
N HIS A 53 -6.19 0.71 11.24
CA HIS A 53 -5.22 1.79 11.42
C HIS A 53 -3.86 1.46 10.80
N ALA A 54 -3.39 0.23 10.96
CA ALA A 54 -2.15 -0.24 10.34
C ALA A 54 -2.23 -0.20 8.81
N GLU A 55 -3.33 -0.69 8.22
CA GLU A 55 -3.57 -0.58 6.78
C GLU A 55 -3.61 0.89 6.32
N GLN A 56 -4.33 1.75 7.04
CA GLN A 56 -4.42 3.18 6.71
C GLN A 56 -3.04 3.84 6.74
N ALA A 57 -2.20 3.51 7.72
CA ALA A 57 -0.84 4.04 7.83
C ALA A 57 0.02 3.64 6.62
N ILE A 58 -0.12 2.41 6.10
CA ILE A 58 0.58 1.97 4.88
C ILE A 58 0.09 2.77 3.66
N LEU A 59 -1.22 2.95 3.50
CA LEU A 59 -1.80 3.73 2.40
C LEU A 59 -1.34 5.19 2.44
N ASP A 60 -1.29 5.79 3.62
CA ASP A 60 -0.86 7.17 3.81
C ASP A 60 0.64 7.33 3.56
N ALA A 61 1.48 6.43 4.09
CA ALA A 61 2.92 6.41 3.81
C ALA A 61 3.20 6.24 2.31
N SER A 62 2.48 5.34 1.63
CA SER A 62 2.62 5.13 0.18
C SER A 62 2.30 6.40 -0.59
N ARG A 63 1.22 7.11 -0.22
CA ARG A 63 0.83 8.39 -0.83
C ARG A 63 1.88 9.48 -0.61
N MET A 64 2.46 9.56 0.59
CA MET A 64 3.55 10.50 0.89
C MET A 64 4.79 10.24 0.03
N LEU A 65 5.01 8.99 -0.38
CA LEU A 65 6.06 8.58 -1.31
C LEU A 65 5.66 8.72 -2.79
N GLY A 66 4.44 9.20 -3.09
CA GLY A 66 3.92 9.33 -4.45
C GLY A 66 3.52 8.00 -5.09
N ILE A 67 3.29 6.95 -4.29
CA ILE A 67 2.88 5.63 -4.74
C ILE A 67 1.36 5.49 -4.57
N ASP A 68 0.63 5.39 -5.68
CA ASP A 68 -0.79 5.05 -5.66
C ASP A 68 -0.97 3.52 -5.65
N LEU A 69 -1.48 3.00 -4.53
CA LEU A 69 -1.76 1.57 -4.38
C LEU A 69 -3.13 1.16 -4.94
N GLY A 70 -3.97 2.11 -5.36
CA GLY A 70 -5.32 1.89 -5.88
C GLY A 70 -6.43 2.09 -4.86
N ALA A 71 -6.13 2.62 -3.67
CA ALA A 71 -7.11 2.95 -2.64
C ALA A 71 -6.61 4.10 -1.75
N THR A 72 -7.54 4.87 -1.17
CA THR A 72 -7.19 5.96 -0.24
C THR A 72 -7.54 5.67 1.21
N ARG A 73 -8.42 4.69 1.45
CA ARG A 73 -8.90 4.34 2.78
C ARG A 73 -8.75 2.85 3.06
N ALA A 74 -8.51 2.52 4.32
CA ALA A 74 -8.48 1.14 4.79
C ALA A 74 -9.79 0.41 4.45
N GLY A 75 -9.66 -0.87 4.06
CA GLY A 75 -10.76 -1.73 3.63
C GLY A 75 -11.13 -1.60 2.15
N GLN A 76 -10.74 -0.53 1.45
CA GLN A 76 -11.14 -0.32 0.04
C GLN A 76 -10.28 -1.09 -0.96
N LEU A 77 -9.03 -1.40 -0.60
CA LEU A 77 -8.11 -2.06 -1.52
C LEU A 77 -8.45 -3.55 -1.69
N ASP A 78 -8.54 -4.04 -2.92
CA ASP A 78 -8.55 -5.50 -3.19
C ASP A 78 -7.11 -6.03 -3.13
N VAL A 79 -6.86 -6.96 -2.22
CA VAL A 79 -5.53 -7.54 -1.96
C VAL A 79 -5.51 -9.06 -2.13
N ARG A 80 -6.52 -9.66 -2.75
CA ARG A 80 -6.58 -11.12 -2.96
C ARG A 80 -5.40 -11.64 -3.76
N SER A 81 -5.03 -10.93 -4.82
CA SER A 81 -3.93 -11.26 -5.73
C SER A 81 -2.60 -10.57 -5.39
N ALA A 82 -2.46 -10.02 -4.18
CA ALA A 82 -1.18 -9.46 -3.75
C ALA A 82 -0.27 -10.61 -3.31
N ASP A 83 0.86 -10.79 -3.98
CA ASP A 83 1.85 -11.85 -3.74
C ASP A 83 3.24 -11.27 -3.53
#